data_AF-A0A5C6N5L3-F1
#
_entry.id   AF-A0A5C6N5L3-F1
#
_cell.length_a   1.000
_cell.length_b   1.000
_cell.length_c   1.000
_cell.angle_alpha   90.00
_cell.angle_beta   90.00
_cell.angle_gamma   90.00
#
_symmetry.space_group_name_H-M   'P 1'
#
loop_
_entity.id
_entity.type
_entity.pdbx_description
1 polymer ?
#
loop_
_entity_poly.entity_id
_entity_poly.type
_entity_poly.pdbx_seq_one_letter_code
_entity_poly.pdbx_strand_id
1 'polypeptide(L)'
;MVLNQKKVECLLWVNEEILPQVEQFKYLGVLFTSEGRMEREIDRRIGAASAVMRTLHQSVVVKRERRSSRFIGRSSFLPSLMVMSFGDRVRSSAIQEELGVESLLLRVERSQMRWLGHLVRMPPGRLPGEVYRACPSGRRPPGRPRTCWRDYVSRLVWERLGIPPDELEEVAGEREVWASLLRLLPLQPDPG
;
A
#
# COMPACT_ATOMS: atom_id res chain seq x y z
N MET A 1 -33.01 4.97 4.10
CA MET A 1 -33.04 6.16 4.99
C MET A 1 -33.70 7.28 4.21
N VAL A 2 -34.90 7.72 4.60
CA VAL A 2 -35.67 8.72 3.85
C VAL A 2 -35.22 10.11 4.32
N LEU A 3 -34.60 10.88 3.42
CA LEU A 3 -34.18 12.25 3.71
C LEU A 3 -35.35 13.18 3.34
N ASN A 4 -35.97 13.79 4.34
CA ASN A 4 -37.01 14.79 4.13
C ASN A 4 -36.36 16.07 3.59
N GLN A 5 -36.85 16.61 2.48
CA GLN A 5 -36.34 17.84 1.87
C GLN A 5 -36.70 19.10 2.66
N LYS A 6 -37.61 19.00 3.63
CA LYS A 6 -37.96 20.11 4.52
C LYS A 6 -36.98 20.16 5.70
N LYS A 7 -36.35 21.32 5.90
CA LYS A 7 -35.53 21.59 7.08
C LYS A 7 -36.44 21.52 8.31
N VAL A 8 -36.20 20.55 9.18
CA VAL A 8 -36.90 20.39 10.46
C VAL A 8 -35.86 20.59 11.54
N GLU A 9 -36.06 21.57 12.40
CA GLU A 9 -35.27 21.70 13.63
C GLU A 9 -35.91 20.81 14.70
N CYS A 10 -35.15 19.84 15.19
CA CYS A 10 -35.62 18.93 16.24
C CYS A 10 -34.52 18.69 17.28
N LEU A 11 -34.93 18.66 18.55
CA LEU A 11 -34.06 18.31 19.66
C LEU A 11 -34.10 16.79 19.84
N LEU A 12 -33.01 16.12 19.48
CA LEU A 12 -32.86 14.68 19.62
C LEU A 12 -32.04 14.36 20.88
N TRP A 13 -32.62 13.57 21.76
CA TRP A 13 -31.98 13.10 23.00
C TRP A 13 -31.51 11.67 22.82
N VAL A 14 -30.24 11.40 23.08
CA VAL A 14 -29.68 10.05 23.13
C VAL A 14 -28.88 9.91 24.40
N ASN A 15 -29.25 8.95 25.27
CA ASN A 15 -28.58 8.68 26.54
C ASN A 15 -28.31 9.96 27.37
N GLU A 16 -29.34 10.79 27.56
CA GLU A 16 -29.30 12.06 28.32
C GLU A 16 -28.48 13.21 27.69
N GLU A 17 -27.90 13.01 26.50
CA GLU A 17 -27.21 14.05 25.74
C GLU A 17 -28.04 14.54 24.54
N ILE A 18 -27.97 15.85 24.27
CA ILE A 18 -28.62 16.47 23.09
C ILE A 18 -27.68 16.32 21.90
N LEU A 19 -28.15 15.68 20.83
CA LEU A 19 -27.39 15.56 19.59
C LEU A 19 -27.35 16.89 18.84
N PRO A 20 -26.17 17.39 18.46
CA PRO A 20 -26.05 18.62 17.69
C PRO A 20 -26.58 18.41 16.27
N GLN A 21 -27.50 19.26 15.84
CA GLN A 21 -27.97 19.27 14.46
C GLN A 21 -26.99 20.04 13.58
N VAL A 22 -26.43 19.37 12.57
CA VAL A 22 -25.39 19.93 11.69
C VAL A 22 -25.83 19.92 10.23
N GLU A 23 -25.41 20.93 9.47
CA GLU A 23 -25.72 21.04 8.04
C GLU A 23 -24.91 20.06 7.18
N GLN A 24 -23.74 19.67 7.66
CA GLN A 24 -22.85 18.73 6.98
C GLN A 24 -22.32 17.73 8.01
N PHE A 25 -22.43 16.45 7.68
CA PHE A 25 -21.95 15.38 8.54
C PHE A 25 -21.16 14.37 7.70
N LYS A 26 -19.95 14.02 8.13
CA LYS A 26 -19.15 13.00 7.46
C LYS A 26 -19.30 11.69 8.21
N TYR A 27 -19.79 10.65 7.53
CA TYR A 27 -19.94 9.33 8.11
C TYR A 27 -19.36 8.25 7.19
N LEU A 28 -18.46 7.43 7.74
CA LEU A 28 -17.75 6.36 7.01
C LEU A 28 -17.13 6.82 5.68
N GLY A 29 -16.68 8.08 5.62
CA GLY A 29 -16.05 8.65 4.44
C GLY A 29 -17.00 9.33 3.45
N VAL A 30 -18.32 9.27 3.66
CA VAL A 30 -19.34 9.94 2.84
C VAL A 30 -19.81 11.22 3.51
N LEU A 31 -19.84 12.33 2.78
CA LEU A 31 -20.47 13.56 3.24
C LEU A 31 -21.99 13.52 3.03
N PHE A 32 -22.71 13.74 4.11
CA PHE A 32 -24.14 13.99 4.11
C PHE A 32 -24.39 15.48 4.29
N THR A 33 -25.31 16.03 3.51
CA THR A 33 -25.80 17.40 3.67
C THR A 33 -27.21 17.37 4.23
N SER A 34 -27.59 18.37 5.03
CA SER A 34 -28.94 18.50 5.57
C SER A 34 -30.02 18.67 4.50
N GLU A 35 -29.64 19.12 3.30
CA GLU A 35 -30.51 19.25 2.13
C GLU A 35 -30.79 17.90 1.44
N GLY A 36 -30.09 16.83 1.83
CA GLY A 36 -30.14 15.52 1.18
C GLY A 36 -29.52 15.49 -0.23
N ARG A 37 -28.83 16.57 -0.60
CA ARG A 37 -28.15 16.77 -1.88
C ARG A 37 -26.79 16.08 -1.86
N MET A 38 -26.51 15.31 -2.91
CA MET A 38 -25.27 14.54 -3.07
C MET A 38 -24.23 15.27 -3.93
N GLU A 39 -24.60 16.36 -4.61
CA GLU A 39 -23.74 17.11 -5.53
C GLU A 39 -22.42 17.50 -4.86
N ARG A 40 -22.47 18.02 -3.62
CA ARG A 40 -21.26 18.41 -2.87
C ARG A 40 -20.33 17.23 -2.53
N GLU A 41 -20.88 16.05 -2.27
CA GLU A 41 -20.09 14.83 -2.05
C GLU A 41 -19.47 14.34 -3.36
N ILE A 42 -20.24 14.38 -4.45
CA ILE A 42 -19.77 14.01 -5.79
C ILE A 42 -18.63 14.94 -6.22
N ASP A 43 -18.81 16.25 -6.12
CA ASP A 43 -17.79 17.25 -6.44
C ASP A 43 -16.52 17.08 -5.61
N ARG A 44 -16.66 16.78 -4.30
CA ARG A 44 -15.52 16.46 -3.44
C ARG A 44 -14.75 15.24 -3.95
N ARG A 45 -15.43 14.16 -4.33
CA ARG A 45 -14.77 12.95 -4.85
C ARG A 45 -14.10 13.19 -6.21
N ILE A 46 -14.78 13.90 -7.12
CA ILE A 46 -14.23 14.27 -8.42
C ILE A 46 -12.99 15.15 -8.23
N GLY A 47 -13.05 16.13 -7.32
CA GLY A 47 -11.92 17.01 -7.00
C GLY A 47 -10.73 16.25 -6.43
N ALA A 48 -10.96 15.33 -5.48
CA ALA A 48 -9.89 14.49 -4.91
C ALA A 48 -9.23 13.60 -5.97
N ALA A 49 -10.02 12.93 -6.82
CA ALA A 49 -9.51 12.13 -7.92
C ALA A 49 -8.74 12.99 -8.93
N SER A 50 -9.26 14.17 -9.26
CA SER A 50 -8.64 15.12 -10.19
C SER A 50 -7.31 15.67 -9.66
N ALA A 51 -7.17 15.89 -8.35
CA ALA A 51 -5.91 16.28 -7.72
C ALA A 51 -4.84 15.18 -7.89
N VAL A 52 -5.19 13.93 -7.60
CA VAL A 52 -4.29 12.77 -7.82
C VAL A 52 -3.90 12.67 -9.30
N MET A 53 -4.88 12.77 -10.21
CA MET A 53 -4.64 12.69 -11.65
C MET A 53 -3.74 13.82 -12.14
N ARG A 54 -3.88 15.05 -11.60
CA ARG A 54 -3.01 16.18 -11.94
C ARG A 54 -1.57 15.93 -11.53
N THR A 55 -1.34 15.40 -10.33
CA THR A 55 -0.01 15.02 -9.86
C THR A 55 0.61 13.96 -10.78
N LEU A 56 -0.15 12.92 -11.13
CA LEU A 56 0.29 11.87 -12.06
C LEU A 56 0.57 12.42 -13.46
N HIS A 57 -0.25 13.32 -13.98
CA HIS A 57 -0.05 13.94 -15.29
C HIS A 57 1.22 14.78 -15.34
N GLN A 58 1.47 15.59 -14.30
CA GLN A 58 2.69 16.42 -14.22
C GLN A 58 3.97 15.58 -14.13
N SER A 59 3.94 14.46 -13.42
CA SER A 59 5.10 13.58 -13.33
C SER A 59 5.29 12.72 -14.58
N VAL A 60 4.24 12.05 -15.07
CA VAL A 60 4.34 11.01 -16.11
C VAL A 60 4.20 11.58 -17.53
N VAL A 61 3.21 12.46 -17.78
CA VAL A 61 2.88 12.91 -19.13
C VAL A 61 3.79 14.05 -19.58
N VAL A 62 3.94 15.08 -18.75
CA VAL A 62 4.72 16.29 -19.10
C VAL A 62 6.22 15.99 -19.29
N LYS A 63 6.81 15.04 -18.54
CA LYS A 63 8.20 14.61 -18.76
C LYS A 63 8.37 13.74 -20.02
N ARG A 64 7.37 12.93 -20.36
CA ARG A 64 7.40 12.10 -21.59
C ARG A 64 7.29 12.96 -22.84
N GLU A 65 6.47 14.00 -22.81
CA GLU A 65 6.35 14.94 -23.92
C GLU A 65 7.66 15.70 -24.17
N ARG A 66 8.43 16.06 -23.13
CA ARG A 66 9.79 16.62 -23.29
C ARG A 66 10.79 15.66 -23.96
N ARG A 67 10.60 14.33 -23.87
CA ARG A 67 11.41 13.35 -24.60
C ARG A 67 10.94 13.15 -26.05
N SER A 68 9.66 13.39 -26.32
CA SER A 68 9.03 13.12 -27.61
C SER A 68 8.82 14.36 -28.48
N SER A 69 9.00 15.56 -27.94
CA SER A 69 8.77 16.86 -28.62
C SER A 69 9.91 17.28 -29.56
N ARG A 70 10.43 16.35 -30.37
CA ARG A 70 11.16 16.68 -31.62
C ARG A 70 10.27 16.57 -32.87
N PHE A 71 9.00 16.20 -32.73
CA PHE A 71 8.06 16.16 -33.86
C PHE A 71 6.87 17.08 -33.59
N ILE A 72 6.90 18.25 -34.22
CA ILE A 72 5.77 19.17 -34.35
C ILE A 72 4.83 18.63 -35.43
N GLY A 73 3.52 18.63 -35.18
CA GLY A 73 2.53 18.39 -36.23
C GLY A 73 1.09 18.30 -35.74
N ARG A 74 0.47 19.47 -35.52
CA ARG A 74 -0.97 19.80 -35.64
C ARG A 74 -2.01 18.67 -35.46
N SER A 75 -2.85 18.78 -34.43
CA SER A 75 -4.31 18.95 -34.61
C SER A 75 -5.02 19.17 -33.26
N SER A 76 -5.92 20.13 -33.31
CA SER A 76 -6.81 20.70 -32.31
C SER A 76 -7.84 19.73 -31.71
N PHE A 77 -8.09 19.91 -30.40
CA PHE A 77 -9.33 19.69 -29.65
C PHE A 77 -9.98 18.30 -29.62
N LEU A 78 -9.77 17.58 -28.51
CA LEU A 78 -10.83 16.89 -27.77
C LEU A 78 -10.59 17.10 -26.25
N PRO A 79 -11.65 17.37 -25.44
CA PRO A 79 -11.49 17.49 -23.99
C PRO A 79 -10.93 16.19 -23.43
N SER A 80 -9.83 16.32 -22.70
CA SER A 80 -9.02 15.25 -22.13
C SER A 80 -9.78 14.51 -21.01
N LEU A 81 -10.86 13.81 -21.37
CA LEU A 81 -11.18 12.48 -20.86
C LEU A 81 -10.12 11.50 -21.38
N MET A 82 -8.84 11.83 -21.18
CA MET A 82 -7.75 10.89 -21.31
C MET A 82 -7.85 9.98 -20.10
N VAL A 83 -8.87 9.10 -20.15
CA VAL A 83 -8.67 7.68 -19.92
C VAL A 83 -7.22 7.42 -20.29
N MET A 84 -6.39 7.23 -19.27
CA MET A 84 -4.99 6.85 -19.40
C MET A 84 -4.94 5.90 -20.58
N SER A 85 -4.35 6.36 -21.70
CA SER A 85 -4.39 5.65 -22.96
C SER A 85 -3.94 4.22 -22.69
N PHE A 86 -4.86 3.26 -22.84
CA PHE A 86 -4.58 1.84 -22.67
C PHE A 86 -3.50 1.34 -23.67
N GLY A 87 -3.07 2.22 -24.59
CA GLY A 87 -1.93 2.02 -25.51
C GLY A 87 -0.56 2.35 -24.92
N ASP A 88 -0.48 3.07 -23.81
CA ASP A 88 0.78 3.37 -23.12
C ASP A 88 0.98 2.42 -21.94
N ARG A 89 1.46 1.21 -22.23
CA ARG A 89 1.83 0.22 -21.21
C ARG A 89 3.09 0.65 -20.46
N VAL A 90 2.94 1.61 -19.55
CA VAL A 90 3.98 1.96 -18.57
C VAL A 90 3.92 0.95 -17.44
N ARG A 91 5.05 0.30 -17.12
CA ARG A 91 5.13 -0.62 -15.99
C ARG A 91 4.91 0.14 -14.69
N SER A 92 4.14 -0.41 -13.76
CA SER A 92 3.91 0.18 -12.44
C SER A 92 5.22 0.48 -11.68
N SER A 93 6.29 -0.29 -11.94
CA SER A 93 7.62 -0.04 -11.39
C SER A 93 8.20 1.33 -11.80
N ALA A 94 7.99 1.74 -13.06
CA ALA A 94 8.49 3.02 -13.57
C ALA A 94 7.73 4.21 -12.94
N ILE A 95 6.44 4.04 -12.67
CA ILE A 95 5.62 5.05 -12.00
C ILE A 95 6.05 5.18 -10.53
N GLN A 96 6.33 4.06 -9.86
CA GLN A 96 6.77 4.05 -8.46
C GLN A 96 8.15 4.69 -8.29
N GLU A 97 9.10 4.37 -9.17
CA GLU A 97 10.43 4.98 -9.20
C GLU A 97 10.35 6.50 -9.40
N GLU A 98 9.51 6.95 -10.33
CA GLU A 98 9.34 8.37 -10.63
C GLU A 98 8.69 9.17 -9.50
N LEU A 99 7.75 8.56 -8.77
CA LEU A 99 7.07 9.19 -7.63
C LEU A 99 7.86 9.07 -6.33
N GLY A 100 8.99 8.34 -6.32
CA GLY A 100 9.72 8.01 -5.10
C GLY A 100 8.87 7.19 -4.11
N VAL A 101 7.86 6.47 -4.59
CA VAL A 101 6.94 5.69 -3.77
C VAL A 101 7.48 4.28 -3.63
N GLU A 102 7.64 3.83 -2.39
CA GLU A 102 8.04 2.46 -2.11
C GLU A 102 7.06 1.44 -2.72
N SER A 103 7.61 0.41 -3.37
CA SER A 103 6.77 -0.65 -3.94
C SER A 103 6.04 -1.43 -2.83
N LEU A 104 4.80 -1.83 -3.11
CA LEU A 104 4.02 -2.67 -2.20
C LEU A 104 4.76 -3.97 -1.86
N LEU A 105 5.52 -4.50 -2.83
CA LEU A 105 6.35 -5.68 -2.63
C LEU A 105 7.39 -5.45 -1.53
N LEU A 106 8.15 -4.35 -1.59
CA LEU A 106 9.15 -4.01 -0.56
C LEU A 106 8.49 -3.85 0.82
N ARG A 107 7.30 -3.25 0.89
CA ARG A 107 6.55 -3.14 2.15
C ARG A 107 6.16 -4.50 2.72
N VAL A 108 5.69 -5.42 1.87
CA VAL A 108 5.34 -6.79 2.27
C VAL A 108 6.60 -7.55 2.72
N GLU A 109 7.66 -7.53 1.93
CA GLU A 109 8.93 -8.19 2.23
C GLU A 109 9.53 -7.69 3.55
N ARG A 110 9.59 -6.36 3.76
CA ARG A 110 10.06 -5.76 5.03
C ARG A 110 9.21 -6.24 6.20
N SER A 111 7.89 -6.39 6.02
CA SER A 111 6.99 -6.88 7.07
C SER A 111 7.24 -8.36 7.40
N GLN A 112 7.50 -9.19 6.39
CA GLN A 112 7.87 -10.60 6.58
C GLN A 112 9.18 -10.73 7.36
N MET A 113 10.20 -9.93 7.02
CA MET A 113 11.48 -9.92 7.74
C MET A 113 11.36 -9.37 9.17
N ARG A 114 10.50 -8.36 9.40
CA ARG A 114 10.18 -7.90 10.77
C ARG A 114 9.58 -9.02 11.60
N TRP A 115 8.65 -9.78 11.02
CA TRP A 115 8.02 -10.90 11.68
C TRP A 115 9.01 -12.03 11.98
N LEU A 116 9.91 -12.34 11.05
CA LEU A 116 11.00 -13.30 11.29
C LEU A 116 11.83 -12.91 12.52
N GLY A 117 12.32 -11.67 12.57
CA GLY A 117 13.09 -11.22 13.74
C GLY A 117 12.27 -11.26 15.04
N HIS A 118 10.95 -11.06 14.97
CA HIS A 118 10.09 -11.25 16.13
C HIS A 118 9.99 -12.73 16.56
N LEU A 119 9.89 -13.67 15.62
CA LEU A 119 9.86 -15.10 15.90
C LEU A 119 11.17 -15.59 16.52
N VAL A 120 12.31 -15.17 15.99
CA VAL A 120 13.65 -15.54 16.50
C VAL A 120 13.84 -15.07 17.95
N ARG A 121 13.44 -13.83 18.26
CA ARG A 121 13.51 -13.26 19.61
C ARG A 121 12.35 -13.67 20.53
N MET A 122 11.45 -14.55 20.07
CA MET A 122 10.28 -14.95 20.85
C MET A 122 10.70 -15.91 21.98
N PRO A 123 10.29 -15.64 23.25
CA PRO A 123 10.58 -16.54 24.34
C PRO A 123 9.96 -17.92 24.11
N PRO A 124 10.57 -19.00 24.64
CA PRO A 124 9.98 -20.34 24.59
C PRO A 124 8.61 -20.37 25.29
N GLY A 125 7.74 -21.31 24.92
CA GLY A 125 6.37 -21.41 25.44
C GLY A 125 5.31 -20.71 24.57
N ARG A 126 5.72 -20.01 23.51
CA ARG A 126 4.79 -19.38 22.56
C ARG A 126 4.70 -20.16 21.26
N LEU A 127 3.48 -20.58 20.92
CA LEU A 127 3.19 -21.40 19.74
C LEU A 127 3.82 -20.91 18.43
N PRO A 128 3.78 -19.61 18.03
CA PRO A 128 4.36 -19.20 16.76
C PRO A 128 5.87 -19.44 16.67
N GLY A 129 6.61 -19.15 17.75
CA GLY A 129 8.05 -19.38 17.82
C GLY A 129 8.41 -20.86 17.94
N GLU A 130 7.57 -21.67 18.58
CA GLU A 130 7.73 -23.13 18.64
C GLU A 130 7.49 -23.78 17.28
N VAL A 131 6.39 -23.41 16.60
CA VAL A 131 6.07 -23.89 15.25
C VAL A 131 7.14 -23.48 14.24
N TYR A 132 7.69 -22.28 14.37
CA TYR A 132 8.80 -21.83 13.52
C TYR A 132 10.07 -22.68 13.69
N ARG A 133 10.39 -23.05 14.94
CA ARG A 133 11.55 -23.90 15.29
C ARG A 133 11.30 -25.39 15.05
N ALA A 134 10.04 -25.81 14.94
CA ALA A 134 9.67 -27.21 14.77
C ALA A 134 10.12 -27.74 13.39
N CYS A 135 10.84 -28.86 13.41
CA CYS A 135 11.21 -29.63 12.22
C CYS A 135 10.41 -30.95 12.19
N PRO A 136 9.17 -30.96 11.67
CA PRO A 136 8.36 -32.18 11.65
C PRO A 136 9.03 -33.25 10.77
N SER A 137 9.28 -34.41 11.35
CA SER A 137 9.82 -35.58 10.65
C SER A 137 8.77 -36.21 9.74
N GLY A 138 9.16 -36.61 8.53
CA GLY A 138 8.31 -37.37 7.61
C GLY A 138 8.30 -36.82 6.19
N ARG A 139 7.67 -37.55 5.26
CA ARG A 139 7.49 -37.11 3.88
C ARG A 139 6.24 -36.24 3.78
N ARG A 140 6.33 -35.14 3.02
CA ARG A 140 5.15 -34.31 2.71
C ARG A 140 4.23 -35.07 1.73
N PRO A 141 2.90 -35.01 1.92
CA PRO A 141 1.96 -35.60 0.98
C PRO A 141 2.12 -35.04 -0.44
N PRO A 142 1.82 -35.82 -1.48
CA PRO A 142 1.82 -35.36 -2.85
C PRO A 142 0.86 -34.17 -3.04
N GLY A 143 1.27 -33.17 -3.82
CA GLY A 143 0.48 -31.97 -4.13
C GLY A 143 0.72 -30.75 -3.22
N ARG A 144 1.42 -30.89 -2.09
CA ARG A 144 1.76 -29.74 -1.23
C ARG A 144 2.95 -28.95 -1.81
N PRO A 145 2.94 -27.59 -1.73
CA PRO A 145 4.11 -26.80 -2.08
C PRO A 145 5.38 -27.29 -1.37
N ARG A 146 6.45 -27.40 -2.16
CA ARG A 146 7.77 -27.85 -1.68
C ARG A 146 8.44 -26.77 -0.82
N THR A 147 8.14 -25.50 -1.04
CA THR A 147 8.66 -24.37 -0.26
C THR A 147 7.80 -24.13 0.97
N CYS A 148 8.41 -24.10 2.15
CA CYS A 148 7.76 -23.57 3.34
C CYS A 148 8.03 -22.07 3.50
N TRP A 149 7.30 -21.43 4.42
CA TRP A 149 7.50 -20.00 4.70
C TRP A 149 8.92 -19.70 5.19
N ARG A 150 9.51 -20.57 6.02
CA ARG A 150 10.91 -20.44 6.48
C ARG A 150 11.89 -20.45 5.31
N ASP A 151 11.73 -21.37 4.36
CA ASP A 151 12.57 -21.43 3.14
C ASP A 151 12.44 -20.14 2.32
N TYR A 152 11.21 -19.65 2.16
CA TYR A 152 10.94 -18.42 1.42
C TYR A 152 11.58 -17.20 2.08
N VAL A 153 11.38 -17.00 3.39
CA VAL A 153 11.91 -15.80 4.08
C VAL A 153 13.43 -15.87 4.23
N SER A 154 14.00 -17.06 4.43
CA SER A 154 15.47 -17.21 4.48
C SER A 154 16.10 -16.84 3.13
N ARG A 155 15.51 -17.31 2.02
CA ARG A 155 15.94 -16.91 0.67
C ARG A 155 15.77 -15.42 0.43
N LEU A 156 14.64 -14.85 0.87
CA LEU A 156 14.37 -13.41 0.73
C LEU A 156 15.41 -12.57 1.51
N VAL A 157 15.80 -13.00 2.72
CA VAL A 157 16.83 -12.32 3.52
C VAL A 157 18.19 -12.43 2.85
N TRP A 158 18.55 -13.59 2.31
CA TRP A 158 19.75 -13.75 1.50
C TRP A 158 19.76 -12.81 0.29
N GLU A 159 18.68 -12.81 -0.50
CA GLU A 159 18.55 -12.00 -1.73
C GLU A 159 18.57 -10.48 -1.45
N ARG A 160 18.08 -10.04 -0.29
CA ARG A 160 17.96 -8.60 0.04
C ARG A 160 19.05 -8.06 0.95
N LEU A 161 19.59 -8.87 1.85
CA LEU A 161 20.52 -8.45 2.90
C LEU A 161 21.88 -9.15 2.79
N GLY A 162 22.00 -10.20 1.95
CA GLY A 162 23.23 -10.98 1.81
C GLY A 162 23.56 -11.85 3.03
N ILE A 163 22.62 -12.03 3.96
CA ILE A 163 22.85 -12.78 5.21
C ILE A 163 22.59 -14.26 4.95
N PRO A 164 23.58 -15.15 5.12
CA PRO A 164 23.41 -16.58 4.90
C PRO A 164 22.42 -17.18 5.91
N PRO A 165 21.67 -18.25 5.54
CA PRO A 165 20.71 -18.88 6.43
C PRO A 165 21.28 -19.34 7.77
N ASP A 166 22.58 -19.65 7.81
CA ASP A 166 23.28 -20.14 9.01
C ASP A 166 23.50 -19.03 10.05
N GLU A 167 23.72 -17.78 9.60
CA GLU A 167 23.91 -16.59 10.46
C GLU A 167 22.57 -15.87 10.74
N LEU A 168 21.49 -16.28 10.08
CA LEU A 168 20.21 -15.59 10.09
C LEU A 168 19.63 -15.43 11.50
N GLU A 169 19.65 -16.49 12.31
CA GLU A 169 19.09 -16.45 13.67
C GLU A 169 19.92 -15.58 14.61
N GLU A 170 21.24 -15.52 14.42
CA GLU A 170 22.14 -14.66 15.20
C GLU A 170 21.87 -13.18 14.88
N VAL A 171 21.93 -12.81 13.59
CA VAL A 171 21.72 -11.42 13.15
C VAL A 171 20.28 -10.95 13.42
N ALA A 172 19.30 -11.83 13.25
CA ALA A 172 17.92 -11.52 13.60
C ALA A 172 17.66 -11.54 15.12
N GLY A 173 18.53 -12.14 15.92
CA GLY A 173 18.51 -12.07 17.38
C GLY A 173 18.85 -10.67 17.88
N GLU A 174 19.78 -9.99 17.21
CA GLU A 174 20.21 -8.63 17.52
C GLU A 174 19.18 -7.59 17.06
N ARG A 175 18.38 -7.06 18.01
CA ARG A 175 17.24 -6.18 17.71
C ARG A 175 17.63 -4.91 16.94
N GLU A 176 18.68 -4.24 17.38
CA GLU A 176 19.11 -2.96 16.81
C GLU A 176 19.76 -3.14 15.44
N VAL A 177 20.56 -4.19 15.28
CA VAL A 177 21.18 -4.57 13.99
C VAL A 177 20.08 -4.91 12.99
N TRP A 178 19.14 -5.78 13.37
CA TRP A 178 18.02 -6.17 12.51
C TRP A 178 17.13 -4.98 12.13
N ALA A 179 16.80 -4.11 13.08
CA ALA A 179 15.99 -2.93 12.81
C ALA A 179 16.70 -1.96 11.84
N SER A 180 18.02 -1.82 11.97
CA SER A 180 18.83 -0.96 11.09
C SER A 180 18.89 -1.51 9.67
N LEU A 181 19.15 -2.81 9.51
CA LEU A 181 19.15 -3.48 8.20
C LEU A 181 17.81 -3.31 7.45
N LEU A 182 16.69 -3.47 8.16
CA LEU A 182 15.36 -3.33 7.55
C LEU A 182 14.99 -1.88 7.19
N ARG A 183 15.57 -0.89 7.88
CA ARG A 183 15.41 0.54 7.54
C ARG A 183 16.19 0.91 6.28
N LEU A 184 17.32 0.24 6.02
CA LEU A 184 18.19 0.49 4.88
C LEU A 184 17.73 -0.20 3.58
N LEU A 185 16.65 -1.00 3.63
CA LEU A 185 16.04 -1.54 2.41
C LEU A 185 15.55 -0.39 1.49
N PRO A 186 15.87 -0.41 0.18
CA PRO A 186 16.32 -1.58 -0.57
C PRO A 186 17.85 -1.70 -0.61
N LEU A 187 18.39 -2.83 -0.16
CA LEU A 187 19.79 -3.19 -0.44
C LEU A 187 19.83 -4.04 -1.72
N GLN A 188 20.61 -3.53 -2.68
CA GLN A 188 20.98 -3.91 -4.07
C GLN A 188 20.30 -5.08 -4.80
N PRO A 189 20.22 -4.98 -6.15
CA PRO A 189 20.77 -5.95 -7.08
C PRO A 189 22.20 -5.55 -7.48
N ASP A 190 23.24 -6.24 -6.98
CA ASP A 190 24.54 -6.27 -7.67
C ASP A 190 24.71 -7.67 -8.28
N PRO A 191 24.46 -7.81 -9.59
CA PRO A 191 24.95 -8.94 -10.36
C PRO A 191 26.40 -8.63 -10.77
N GLY A 192 27.36 -9.37 -10.20
CA GLY A 192 28.68 -9.52 -10.81
C GLY A 192 28.61 -10.34 -12.08
#